data_AF-A0A345ZKM2-F1
#
_entry.id   AF-A0A345ZKM2-F1
#
_cell.length_a   1.000
_cell.length_b   1.000
_cell.length_c   1.000
_cell.angle_alpha   90.00
_cell.angle_beta   90.00
_cell.angle_gamma   90.00
#
_symmetry.space_group_name_H-M   'P 1'
#
loop_
_entity.id
_entity.type
_entity.pdbx_description
1 polymer ?
#
loop_
_entity_poly.entity_id
_entity_poly.type
_entity_poly.pdbx_seq_one_letter_code
_entity_poly.pdbx_strand_id
1 'polypeptide(L)'
;MADGGGHQPARRLADAGRTPGGGGQGRHQAGGELTSPLFTFRPASRMLLHHPPQPTGDRPMRRWMMLPPLAVALTACVTINVYFPAAEAREAAKEFVEKVIADPNAKRVEPVKPGGGSASIQTPWSERAAASLARVDFASLVGIGSAYAQSSPDITIKTPAIQAIQARMEQRFDSELRKGFEAGALGFTSDGMITVRDASKLALPDRVSMNKAVADDNRDRAAVYREVAVANGHPEWEPRIREVFAKQWIDSARSGWWYQSGGAWKQK
;
A
#
# COMPACT_ATOMS: atom_id res chain seq x y z
N MET A 1 -11.74 -64.06 -29.52
CA MET A 1 -10.71 -63.17 -30.11
C MET A 1 -10.45 -62.09 -29.07
N ALA A 2 -9.55 -62.38 -28.13
CA ALA A 2 -8.14 -61.94 -28.10
C ALA A 2 -8.06 -60.48 -27.58
N ASP A 3 -7.84 -60.24 -26.28
CA ASP A 3 -6.64 -60.44 -25.45
C ASP A 3 -5.61 -59.28 -25.56
N GLY A 4 -4.99 -58.93 -24.42
CA GLY A 4 -3.92 -57.94 -24.27
C GLY A 4 -4.33 -56.70 -23.45
N GLY A 5 -3.97 -56.49 -22.18
CA GLY A 5 -2.79 -56.97 -21.45
C GLY A 5 -1.65 -55.95 -21.57
N GLY A 6 -1.48 -55.09 -20.56
CA GLY A 6 -0.47 -54.03 -20.58
C GLY A 6 -0.24 -53.39 -19.21
N HIS A 7 0.23 -54.19 -18.26
CA HIS A 7 0.69 -53.81 -16.93
C HIS A 7 2.15 -53.37 -17.03
N GLN A 8 2.53 -52.18 -16.54
CA GLN A 8 3.93 -51.88 -16.18
C GLN A 8 4.03 -51.01 -14.92
N PRO A 9 5.12 -51.16 -14.13
CA PRO A 9 5.04 -51.08 -12.68
C PRO A 9 5.66 -49.83 -12.05
N ALA A 10 5.30 -49.67 -10.78
CA ALA A 10 5.84 -48.74 -9.80
C ALA A 10 7.38 -48.75 -9.71
N ARG A 11 7.97 -47.56 -9.63
CA ARG A 11 9.32 -47.35 -9.11
C ARG A 11 9.24 -46.71 -7.71
N ARG A 12 9.51 -47.53 -6.69
CA ARG A 12 10.01 -47.10 -5.37
C ARG A 12 11.54 -47.13 -5.40
N LEU A 13 12.16 -46.12 -4.81
CA LEU A 13 13.50 -46.08 -4.16
C LEU A 13 13.45 -44.76 -3.35
N ALA A 14 13.38 -44.80 -2.00
CA ALA A 14 14.50 -44.79 -1.05
C ALA A 14 15.46 -43.59 -1.28
N ASP A 15 16.04 -42.88 -0.32
CA ASP A 15 16.05 -42.70 1.15
C ASP A 15 17.10 -41.57 1.37
N ALA A 16 17.33 -41.12 2.61
CA ALA A 16 18.29 -40.10 3.08
C ALA A 16 17.72 -38.66 3.15
N GLY A 17 17.55 -38.01 4.31
CA GLY A 17 18.14 -38.24 5.62
C GLY A 17 19.50 -37.54 5.75
N ARG A 18 19.51 -36.21 5.96
CA ARG A 18 20.60 -35.51 6.67
C ARG A 18 20.22 -34.08 7.09
N THR A 19 20.09 -33.88 8.39
CA THR A 19 20.22 -32.59 9.08
C THR A 19 21.68 -32.35 9.48
N PRO A 20 22.09 -31.08 9.57
CA PRO A 20 22.89 -30.62 10.73
C PRO A 20 22.31 -29.28 11.26
N GLY A 21 22.31 -28.94 12.55
CA GLY A 21 23.07 -29.44 13.69
C GLY A 21 24.31 -28.58 13.97
N GLY A 22 24.14 -27.44 14.65
CA GLY A 22 25.22 -26.61 15.24
C GLY A 22 24.86 -25.11 15.24
N GLY A 23 24.89 -24.33 16.31
CA GLY A 23 25.48 -24.51 17.64
C GLY A 23 26.50 -23.40 17.90
N GLY A 24 26.17 -22.48 18.82
CA GLY A 24 27.11 -21.52 19.44
C GLY A 24 27.26 -20.17 18.72
N GLN A 25 27.52 -19.04 19.37
CA GLN A 25 27.65 -18.73 20.78
C GLN A 25 27.67 -17.20 20.87
N GLY A 26 26.86 -16.62 21.76
CA GLY A 26 26.92 -15.20 22.06
C GLY A 26 28.22 -14.82 22.76
N ARG A 27 28.67 -13.58 22.55
CA ARG A 27 29.48 -12.87 23.54
C ARG A 27 29.30 -11.36 23.41
N HIS A 28 28.76 -10.82 24.49
CA HIS A 28 28.82 -9.43 24.90
C HIS A 28 30.26 -8.91 24.94
N GLN A 29 30.48 -7.67 24.54
CA GLN A 29 31.49 -6.80 25.16
C GLN A 29 30.93 -5.40 25.35
N ALA A 30 30.78 -5.04 26.63
CA ALA A 30 30.82 -3.68 27.16
C ALA A 30 32.22 -3.10 26.87
N GLY A 31 32.40 -1.78 26.66
CA GLY A 31 32.27 -0.73 27.67
C GLY A 31 33.66 -0.31 28.16
N GLY A 32 34.04 0.95 27.93
CA GLY A 32 35.27 1.59 28.42
C GLY A 32 35.41 2.97 27.74
N GLU A 33 34.87 4.04 28.35
CA GLU A 33 35.60 5.02 29.18
C GLU A 33 36.88 5.55 28.51
N LEU A 34 36.83 6.77 27.94
CA LEU A 34 37.16 8.05 28.60
C LEU A 34 38.54 8.05 29.25
N THR A 35 39.50 8.74 28.64
CA THR A 35 40.48 9.60 29.34
C THR A 35 41.30 10.40 28.32
N SER A 36 41.09 11.72 28.31
CA SER A 36 42.07 12.68 27.80
C SER A 36 43.11 12.96 28.88
N PRO A 37 44.33 13.35 28.49
CA PRO A 37 44.99 14.41 29.20
C PRO A 37 45.45 15.54 28.28
N LEU A 38 45.26 16.76 28.79
CA LEU A 38 45.98 17.96 28.43
C LEU A 38 47.50 17.68 28.36
N PHE A 39 48.24 18.44 27.55
CA PHE A 39 49.41 19.22 28.00
C PHE A 39 49.98 20.02 26.82
N THR A 40 49.90 21.35 26.95
CA THR A 40 50.95 22.35 26.68
C THR A 40 51.75 22.35 25.36
N PHE A 41 51.83 23.50 24.69
CA PHE A 41 52.87 24.52 24.90
C PHE A 41 52.69 25.69 23.90
N ARG A 42 52.72 26.91 24.43
CA ARG A 42 52.87 28.18 23.68
C ARG A 42 54.36 28.53 23.64
N PRO A 43 54.85 29.16 22.58
CA PRO A 43 55.48 30.46 22.82
C PRO A 43 55.08 31.53 21.80
N ALA A 44 55.00 32.74 22.33
CA ALA A 44 54.77 33.98 21.61
C ALA A 44 56.11 34.64 21.26
N SER A 45 56.19 35.32 20.11
CA SER A 45 56.95 36.56 19.90
C SER A 45 56.62 37.08 18.49
N ARG A 46 55.99 38.28 18.38
CA ARG A 46 56.66 39.60 18.18
C ARG A 46 56.81 39.81 16.66
N MET A 47 56.24 40.82 16.00
CA MET A 47 56.50 42.25 16.16
C MET A 47 55.59 43.08 15.20
N LEU A 48 55.01 44.18 15.73
CA LEU A 48 54.77 45.51 15.13
C LEU A 48 54.40 45.64 13.62
N LEU A 49 53.16 46.04 13.31
CA LEU A 49 52.69 47.41 12.98
C LEU A 49 53.21 48.02 11.67
N HIS A 50 52.32 48.18 10.68
CA HIS A 50 52.17 49.41 9.88
C HIS A 50 50.78 49.46 9.19
N HIS A 51 49.99 50.48 9.53
CA HIS A 51 48.86 51.06 8.76
C HIS A 51 49.45 52.26 7.97
N PRO A 52 48.88 52.84 6.88
CA PRO A 52 47.44 53.11 6.60
C PRO A 52 47.15 53.14 5.06
N PRO A 53 46.21 53.93 4.46
CA PRO A 53 44.91 54.47 4.89
C PRO A 53 43.72 54.01 4.01
N GLN A 54 42.50 54.26 4.52
CA GLN A 54 41.22 54.13 3.83
C GLN A 54 40.91 55.37 2.97
N PRO A 55 40.41 55.23 1.74
CA PRO A 55 39.75 56.32 1.03
C PRO A 55 38.25 56.39 1.36
N THR A 56 37.88 57.50 1.97
CA THR A 56 36.52 58.02 2.12
C THR A 56 35.88 58.28 0.75
N GLY A 57 34.66 57.79 0.55
CA GLY A 57 33.88 58.05 -0.65
C GLY A 57 32.39 57.87 -0.39
N ASP A 58 31.76 58.90 0.16
CA ASP A 58 30.31 59.02 0.22
C ASP A 58 29.73 59.14 -1.18
N ARG A 59 28.88 58.18 -1.59
CA ARG A 59 27.75 58.42 -2.51
C ARG A 59 26.56 57.51 -2.13
N PRO A 60 25.40 58.08 -1.76
CA PRO A 60 24.18 57.35 -1.44
C PRO A 60 23.37 57.00 -2.72
N MET A 61 22.45 56.05 -2.59
CA MET A 61 21.42 55.67 -3.59
C MET A 61 21.89 54.87 -4.82
N ARG A 62 22.35 53.62 -4.63
CA ARG A 62 22.12 52.54 -5.62
C ARG A 62 22.20 51.14 -5.03
N ARG A 63 21.63 50.94 -3.84
CA ARG A 63 21.53 49.62 -3.18
C ARG A 63 20.30 48.80 -3.63
N TRP A 64 19.58 49.28 -4.64
CA TRP A 64 18.27 48.74 -5.05
C TRP A 64 18.20 48.23 -6.49
N MET A 65 19.34 48.06 -7.16
CA MET A 65 19.33 47.56 -8.54
C MET A 65 20.62 46.82 -8.91
N MET A 66 21.07 45.89 -8.05
CA MET A 66 22.08 44.87 -8.36
C MET A 66 21.82 43.61 -7.51
N LEU A 67 20.56 43.17 -7.46
CA LEU A 67 20.21 41.84 -6.99
C LEU A 67 19.21 41.19 -7.96
N PRO A 68 19.70 40.79 -9.15
CA PRO A 68 19.21 39.55 -9.76
C PRO A 68 20.39 38.75 -10.36
N PRO A 69 20.44 37.39 -10.37
CA PRO A 69 19.38 36.40 -10.17
C PRO A 69 19.83 35.20 -9.27
N LEU A 70 20.64 35.41 -8.22
CA LEU A 70 21.12 34.28 -7.40
C LEU A 70 20.02 33.63 -6.53
N ALA A 71 18.90 34.33 -6.31
CA ALA A 71 17.78 33.86 -5.49
C ALA A 71 16.85 32.84 -6.18
N VAL A 72 17.05 32.54 -7.48
CA VAL A 72 16.21 31.57 -8.22
C VAL A 72 16.92 30.20 -8.39
N ALA A 73 18.16 30.07 -7.93
CA ALA A 73 18.96 28.84 -8.08
C ALA A 73 18.70 27.75 -7.03
N LEU A 74 17.58 27.80 -6.29
CA LEU A 74 17.08 26.66 -5.51
C LEU A 74 16.14 25.81 -6.36
N THR A 75 16.59 25.45 -7.56
CA THR A 75 15.90 24.48 -8.42
C THR A 75 15.96 23.11 -7.76
N ALA A 76 14.94 22.82 -6.98
CA ALA A 76 14.22 21.55 -6.97
C ALA A 76 15.08 20.28 -7.11
N CYS A 77 15.95 20.00 -6.14
CA CYS A 77 16.16 18.60 -5.76
C CYS A 77 14.93 18.14 -4.99
N VAL A 78 13.79 18.01 -5.68
CA VAL A 78 12.63 17.33 -5.11
C VAL A 78 13.05 15.88 -4.98
N THR A 79 13.31 15.47 -3.74
CA THR A 79 13.44 14.06 -3.41
C THR A 79 12.03 13.51 -3.54
N ILE A 80 11.62 13.13 -4.76
CA ILE A 80 10.40 12.33 -4.93
C ILE A 80 10.73 11.00 -4.27
N ASN A 81 10.54 10.92 -2.96
CA ASN A 81 10.49 9.67 -2.26
C ASN A 81 9.23 8.99 -2.76
N VAL A 82 9.35 8.21 -3.85
CA VAL A 82 8.24 7.42 -4.37
C VAL A 82 8.01 6.28 -3.39
N TYR A 83 7.38 6.64 -2.27
CA TYR A 83 6.92 5.72 -1.27
C TYR A 83 5.62 5.10 -1.77
N PHE A 84 5.43 3.81 -1.48
CA PHE A 84 4.20 3.10 -1.83
C PHE A 84 2.97 3.84 -1.28
N PRO A 85 2.00 4.26 -2.13
CA PRO A 85 0.81 5.01 -1.72
C PRO A 85 -0.17 4.10 -0.98
N ALA A 86 0.12 3.86 0.30
CA ALA A 86 -0.54 2.82 1.08
C ALA A 86 -2.00 3.12 1.40
N ALA A 87 -2.41 4.39 1.45
CA ALA A 87 -3.80 4.75 1.72
C ALA A 87 -4.67 4.51 0.48
N GLU A 88 -4.19 4.97 -0.67
CA GLU A 88 -4.81 4.84 -1.98
C GLU A 88 -4.90 3.35 -2.36
N ALA A 89 -3.84 2.58 -2.11
CA ALA A 89 -3.83 1.13 -2.31
C ALA A 89 -4.88 0.40 -1.48
N ARG A 90 -5.14 0.85 -0.24
CA ARG A 90 -6.18 0.25 0.63
C ARG A 90 -7.57 0.55 0.10
N GLU A 91 -7.86 1.79 -0.27
CA GLU A 91 -9.17 2.14 -0.84
C GLU A 91 -9.41 1.43 -2.19
N ALA A 92 -8.40 1.40 -3.06
CA ALA A 92 -8.43 0.65 -4.31
C ALA A 92 -8.66 -0.86 -4.09
N ALA A 93 -7.95 -1.46 -3.13
CA ALA A 93 -8.16 -2.87 -2.77
C ALA A 93 -9.56 -3.10 -2.21
N LYS A 94 -10.09 -2.18 -1.40
CA LYS A 94 -11.44 -2.26 -0.85
C LYS A 94 -12.49 -2.26 -1.95
N GLU A 95 -12.44 -1.29 -2.87
CA GLU A 95 -13.33 -1.27 -4.04
C GLU A 95 -13.23 -2.56 -4.85
N PHE A 96 -12.00 -3.06 -5.07
CA PHE A 96 -11.78 -4.28 -5.83
C PHE A 96 -12.42 -5.50 -5.16
N VAL A 97 -12.13 -5.69 -3.87
CA VAL A 97 -12.57 -6.86 -3.09
C VAL A 97 -14.07 -6.85 -2.92
N GLU A 98 -14.65 -5.72 -2.51
CA GLU A 98 -16.10 -5.58 -2.31
C GLU A 98 -16.87 -5.86 -3.61
N LYS A 99 -16.32 -5.49 -4.76
CA LYS A 99 -16.93 -5.82 -6.04
C LYS A 99 -16.87 -7.32 -6.34
N VAL A 100 -15.74 -7.99 -6.10
CA VAL A 100 -15.60 -9.44 -6.35
C VAL A 100 -16.51 -10.27 -5.44
N ILE A 101 -16.64 -9.88 -4.17
CA ILE A 101 -17.46 -10.63 -3.22
C ILE A 101 -18.86 -10.07 -3.07
N ALA A 102 -19.28 -9.10 -3.88
CA ALA A 102 -20.55 -8.41 -3.75
C ALA A 102 -21.70 -9.41 -3.62
N ASP A 103 -22.70 -9.12 -2.80
CA ASP A 103 -23.89 -9.98 -2.77
C ASP A 103 -24.84 -9.51 -3.88
N PRO A 104 -25.18 -10.35 -4.86
CA PRO A 104 -26.24 -9.99 -5.81
C PRO A 104 -27.61 -9.88 -5.13
N ASN A 105 -27.79 -10.47 -3.94
CA ASN A 105 -29.05 -10.53 -3.20
C ASN A 105 -29.05 -9.74 -1.89
N ALA A 106 -27.96 -9.07 -1.50
CA ALA A 106 -28.00 -8.21 -0.33
C ALA A 106 -28.95 -7.05 -0.61
N LYS A 107 -30.01 -6.96 0.19
CA LYS A 107 -30.81 -5.73 0.28
C LYS A 107 -29.84 -4.61 0.63
N ARG A 108 -29.62 -3.72 -0.33
CA ARG A 108 -28.86 -2.49 -0.13
C ARG A 108 -29.57 -1.69 0.95
N VAL A 109 -29.12 -1.83 2.19
CA VAL A 109 -29.33 -0.78 3.19
C VAL A 109 -28.41 0.32 2.73
N GLU A 110 -28.99 1.32 2.05
CA GLU A 110 -28.23 2.50 1.70
C GLU A 110 -27.58 3.05 2.98
N PRO A 111 -26.29 3.41 2.95
CA PRO A 111 -25.73 4.17 4.04
C PRO A 111 -26.59 5.42 4.16
N VAL A 112 -27.20 5.61 5.33
CA VAL A 112 -27.80 6.89 5.70
C VAL A 112 -26.66 7.90 5.65
N LYS A 113 -26.54 8.60 4.52
CA LYS A 113 -25.78 9.84 4.45
C LYS A 113 -26.36 10.72 5.57
N PRO A 114 -25.58 11.18 6.56
CA PRO A 114 -26.04 12.29 7.38
C PRO A 114 -26.38 13.42 6.40
N GLY A 115 -27.62 13.90 6.47
CA GLY A 115 -28.29 14.68 5.44
C GLY A 115 -27.40 15.73 4.77
N GLY A 116 -26.82 15.36 3.63
CA GLY A 116 -26.27 16.28 2.66
C GLY A 116 -27.44 16.83 1.85
N GLY A 117 -28.18 17.75 2.45
CA GLY A 117 -29.24 18.48 1.77
C GLY A 117 -28.66 19.14 0.52
N SER A 118 -29.07 18.65 -0.64
CA SER A 118 -28.98 19.40 -1.89
C SER A 118 -29.79 20.67 -1.72
N ALA A 119 -29.15 21.76 -1.33
CA ALA A 119 -29.73 23.10 -1.36
C ALA A 119 -29.80 23.59 -2.82
N SER A 120 -30.60 22.89 -3.62
CA SER A 120 -31.07 23.41 -4.90
C SER A 120 -32.16 24.45 -4.63
N ILE A 121 -31.78 25.70 -4.91
CA ILE A 121 -32.64 26.77 -5.43
C ILE A 121 -33.80 27.17 -4.49
N GLN A 122 -33.46 27.82 -3.38
CA GLN A 122 -34.31 28.75 -2.63
C GLN A 122 -33.43 29.46 -1.60
N THR A 123 -32.68 30.46 -2.03
CA THR A 123 -31.94 31.33 -1.11
C THR A 123 -31.93 32.74 -1.73
N PRO A 124 -32.37 33.79 -1.02
CA PRO A 124 -32.33 35.15 -1.53
C PRO A 124 -30.93 35.51 -2.02
N TRP A 125 -30.82 36.29 -3.10
CA TRP A 125 -29.52 36.62 -3.72
C TRP A 125 -28.53 37.24 -2.73
N SER A 126 -29.04 37.98 -1.73
CA SER A 126 -28.28 38.60 -0.65
C SER A 126 -27.56 37.59 0.25
N GLU A 127 -28.17 36.42 0.50
CA GLU A 127 -27.55 35.37 1.31
C GLU A 127 -26.53 34.56 0.51
N ARG A 128 -26.78 34.36 -0.80
CA ARG A 128 -25.78 33.79 -1.72
C ARG A 128 -24.54 34.69 -1.84
N ALA A 129 -24.74 36.01 -1.91
CA ALA A 129 -23.67 37.00 -1.95
C ALA A 129 -22.86 37.04 -0.63
N ALA A 130 -23.55 36.99 0.51
CA ALA A 130 -22.88 36.93 1.81
C ALA A 130 -22.09 35.62 2.00
N ALA A 131 -22.63 34.47 1.58
CA ALA A 131 -21.96 33.18 1.69
C ALA A 131 -20.78 33.01 0.71
N SER A 132 -20.74 33.75 -0.39
CA SER A 132 -19.62 33.76 -1.33
C SER A 132 -18.49 34.70 -0.88
N LEU A 133 -18.81 35.83 -0.24
CA LEU A 133 -17.83 36.72 0.38
C LEU A 133 -17.19 36.13 1.65
N ALA A 134 -17.92 35.29 2.40
CA ALA A 134 -17.39 34.60 3.58
C ALA A 134 -16.43 33.43 3.24
N ARG A 135 -16.33 33.02 1.97
CA ARG A 135 -15.43 31.96 1.49
C ARG A 135 -14.14 32.49 0.88
N VAL A 136 -13.97 33.81 0.84
CA VAL A 136 -12.72 34.41 0.39
C VAL A 136 -11.73 34.27 1.55
N ASP A 137 -10.91 33.23 1.49
CA ASP A 137 -9.83 33.03 2.44
C ASP A 137 -8.88 34.24 2.36
N PHE A 138 -8.79 35.01 3.44
CA PHE A 138 -7.95 36.21 3.51
C PHE A 138 -6.47 35.87 3.23
N ALA A 139 -6.05 34.62 3.51
CA ALA A 139 -4.72 34.13 3.16
C ALA A 139 -4.48 34.05 1.63
N SER A 140 -5.52 33.73 0.84
CA SER A 140 -5.44 33.73 -0.62
C SER A 140 -5.25 35.14 -1.21
N LEU A 141 -5.78 36.17 -0.54
CA LEU A 141 -5.65 37.58 -0.95
C LEU A 141 -4.25 38.15 -0.68
N VAL A 142 -3.52 37.62 0.30
CA VAL A 142 -2.11 37.97 0.58
C VAL A 142 -1.11 37.10 -0.21
N GLY A 143 -1.59 36.38 -1.23
CA GLY A 143 -0.73 35.59 -2.13
C GLY A 143 -0.23 34.28 -1.54
N ILE A 144 -0.74 33.87 -0.38
CA ILE A 144 -0.53 32.52 0.16
C ILE A 144 -1.56 31.63 -0.54
N GLY A 145 -1.22 31.19 -1.75
CA GLY A 145 -2.01 30.18 -2.43
C GLY A 145 -2.16 28.97 -1.50
N SER A 146 -3.38 28.46 -1.36
CA SER A 146 -3.60 27.14 -0.79
C SER A 146 -2.68 26.17 -1.54
N ALA A 147 -1.62 25.70 -0.88
CA ALA A 147 -0.84 24.62 -1.40
C ALA A 147 -1.79 23.42 -1.39
N TYR A 148 -2.42 23.15 -2.53
CA TYR A 148 -2.94 21.82 -2.80
C TYR A 148 -1.76 20.91 -2.56
N ALA A 149 -1.80 20.15 -1.46
CA ALA A 149 -0.86 19.08 -1.22
C ALA A 149 -0.83 18.28 -2.52
N GLN A 150 0.31 18.30 -3.22
CA GLN A 150 0.49 17.54 -4.44
C GLN A 150 0.05 16.12 -4.13
N SER A 151 -1.04 15.75 -4.81
CA SER A 151 -1.75 14.50 -4.67
C SER A 151 -0.75 13.37 -4.47
N SER A 152 -0.92 12.55 -3.44
CA SER A 152 -0.21 11.28 -3.32
C SER A 152 -0.23 10.56 -4.68
N PRO A 153 0.83 9.82 -5.05
CA PRO A 153 0.81 9.06 -6.29
C PRO A 153 -0.43 8.16 -6.31
N ASP A 154 -1.28 8.32 -7.33
CA ASP A 154 -2.49 7.53 -7.50
C ASP A 154 -2.11 6.12 -7.95
N ILE A 155 -2.65 5.10 -7.28
CA ILE A 155 -2.38 3.70 -7.62
C ILE A 155 -3.32 3.25 -8.74
N THR A 156 -2.73 2.93 -9.89
CA THR A 156 -3.48 2.44 -11.04
C THR A 156 -3.91 0.99 -10.82
N ILE A 157 -5.21 0.79 -10.55
CA ILE A 157 -5.85 -0.53 -10.41
C ILE A 157 -6.92 -0.81 -11.48
N LYS A 158 -7.34 0.20 -12.25
CA LYS A 158 -8.46 0.11 -13.21
C LYS A 158 -7.97 -0.07 -14.64
N THR A 159 -6.94 -0.88 -14.87
CA THR A 159 -6.48 -1.22 -16.23
C THR A 159 -7.39 -2.27 -16.87
N PRO A 160 -7.48 -2.34 -18.21
CA PRO A 160 -8.26 -3.39 -18.88
C PRO A 160 -7.86 -4.81 -18.49
N ALA A 161 -6.57 -5.05 -18.25
CA ALA A 161 -6.06 -6.35 -17.80
C ALA A 161 -6.57 -6.70 -16.40
N ILE A 162 -6.47 -5.77 -15.44
CA ILE A 162 -6.95 -5.98 -14.06
C ILE A 162 -8.47 -6.15 -14.04
N GLN A 163 -9.21 -5.37 -14.83
CA GLN A 163 -10.66 -5.49 -14.94
C GLN A 163 -11.09 -6.86 -15.50
N ALA A 164 -10.38 -7.38 -16.50
CA ALA A 164 -10.65 -8.71 -17.03
C ALA A 164 -10.39 -9.81 -15.99
N ILE A 165 -9.36 -9.66 -15.15
CA ILE A 165 -9.11 -10.59 -14.03
C ILE A 165 -10.23 -10.45 -12.98
N GLN A 166 -10.59 -9.23 -12.60
CA GLN A 166 -11.67 -8.95 -11.64
C GLN A 166 -12.98 -9.63 -12.05
N ALA A 167 -13.38 -9.50 -13.33
CA ALA A 167 -14.61 -10.10 -13.84
C ALA A 167 -14.61 -11.64 -13.72
N ARG A 168 -13.46 -12.29 -13.99
CA ARG A 168 -13.34 -13.75 -13.81
C ARG A 168 -13.41 -14.15 -12.34
N MET A 169 -12.79 -13.36 -11.46
CA MET A 169 -12.85 -13.59 -10.01
C MET A 169 -14.28 -13.44 -9.49
N GLU A 170 -14.98 -12.37 -9.88
CA GLU A 170 -16.39 -12.11 -9.53
C GLU A 170 -17.28 -13.28 -9.97
N GLN A 171 -17.21 -13.66 -11.25
CA GLN A 171 -17.98 -14.78 -11.78
C GLN A 171 -17.73 -16.08 -11.02
N ARG A 172 -16.46 -16.43 -10.78
CA ARG A 172 -16.08 -17.66 -10.06
C ARG A 172 -16.50 -17.60 -8.60
N PHE A 173 -16.40 -16.43 -7.98
CA PHE A 173 -16.80 -16.23 -6.60
C PHE A 173 -18.28 -16.56 -6.45
N ASP A 174 -19.11 -16.00 -7.33
CA ASP A 174 -20.55 -16.22 -7.32
C ASP A 174 -20.96 -17.64 -7.68
N SER A 175 -20.35 -18.23 -8.71
CA SER A 175 -20.78 -19.53 -9.22
C SER A 175 -20.28 -20.71 -8.37
N GLU A 176 -19.12 -20.59 -7.72
CA GLU A 176 -18.45 -21.73 -7.10
C GLU A 176 -17.96 -21.46 -5.67
N LEU A 177 -17.26 -20.36 -5.40
CA LEU A 177 -16.59 -20.18 -4.12
C LEU A 177 -17.54 -19.79 -2.99
N ARG A 178 -18.59 -19.02 -3.30
CA ARG A 178 -19.56 -18.51 -2.32
C ARG A 178 -20.15 -19.65 -1.47
N LYS A 179 -20.63 -20.73 -2.11
CA LYS A 179 -21.15 -21.92 -1.40
C LYS A 179 -20.12 -22.54 -0.46
N GLY A 180 -18.84 -22.49 -0.82
CA GLY A 180 -17.74 -23.02 0.00
C GLY A 180 -17.46 -22.15 1.24
N PHE A 181 -17.53 -20.82 1.10
CA PHE A 181 -17.42 -19.90 2.23
C PHE A 181 -18.63 -19.99 3.17
N GLU A 182 -19.85 -20.04 2.60
CA GLU A 182 -21.09 -20.17 3.37
C GLU A 182 -21.18 -21.49 4.14
N ALA A 183 -20.69 -22.59 3.57
CA ALA A 183 -20.59 -23.88 4.26
C ALA A 183 -19.48 -23.93 5.34
N GLY A 184 -18.62 -22.90 5.41
CA GLY A 184 -17.45 -22.88 6.29
C GLY A 184 -16.33 -23.85 5.87
N ALA A 185 -16.38 -24.34 4.63
CA ALA A 185 -15.38 -25.22 4.03
C ALA A 185 -14.14 -24.46 3.58
N LEU A 186 -14.34 -23.23 3.09
CA LEU A 186 -13.27 -22.33 2.67
C LEU A 186 -12.92 -21.32 3.75
N GLY A 187 -11.71 -20.79 3.67
CA GLY A 187 -11.31 -19.62 4.45
C GLY A 187 -10.16 -18.86 3.80
N PHE A 188 -10.00 -17.61 4.23
CA PHE A 188 -8.86 -16.79 3.83
C PHE A 188 -7.63 -17.12 4.68
N THR A 189 -6.50 -17.39 4.06
CA THR A 189 -5.21 -17.53 4.74
C THR A 189 -4.65 -16.16 5.13
N SER A 190 -3.62 -16.14 5.98
CA SER A 190 -3.02 -14.89 6.48
C SER A 190 -2.40 -13.99 5.39
N ASP A 191 -2.08 -14.56 4.22
CA ASP A 191 -1.61 -13.87 3.02
C ASP A 191 -2.74 -13.51 2.03
N GLY A 192 -4.01 -13.67 2.42
CA GLY A 192 -5.16 -13.26 1.62
C GLY A 192 -5.57 -14.23 0.53
N MET A 193 -5.01 -15.44 0.51
CA MET A 193 -5.34 -16.48 -0.44
C MET A 193 -6.51 -17.32 0.09
N ILE A 194 -7.14 -18.10 -0.78
CA ILE A 194 -8.22 -19.01 -0.40
C ILE A 194 -7.64 -20.40 -0.19
N THR A 195 -8.12 -21.12 0.83
CA THR A 195 -7.82 -22.54 1.00
C THR A 195 -9.07 -23.32 1.43
N VAL A 196 -9.08 -24.62 1.15
CA VAL A 196 -10.05 -25.56 1.70
C VAL A 196 -9.63 -25.89 3.13
N ARG A 197 -10.26 -25.23 4.10
CA ARG A 197 -10.02 -25.43 5.53
C ARG A 197 -10.63 -26.73 6.04
N ASP A 198 -11.86 -27.03 5.61
CA ASP A 198 -12.61 -28.20 6.06
C ASP A 198 -13.37 -28.84 4.90
N ALA A 199 -12.75 -29.84 4.27
CA ALA A 199 -13.36 -30.56 3.17
C ALA A 199 -14.58 -31.40 3.59
N SER A 200 -14.76 -31.70 4.88
CA SER A 200 -15.93 -32.47 5.37
C SER A 200 -17.23 -31.69 5.22
N LYS A 201 -17.15 -30.35 5.14
CA LYS A 201 -18.28 -29.44 4.86
C LYS A 201 -18.69 -29.41 3.39
N LEU A 202 -17.95 -30.09 2.51
CA LEU A 202 -18.27 -30.23 1.09
C LEU A 202 -18.77 -31.64 0.78
N ALA A 203 -19.83 -31.72 -0.01
CA ALA A 203 -20.26 -32.98 -0.61
C ALA A 203 -19.12 -33.56 -1.48
N LEU A 204 -18.94 -34.88 -1.45
CA LEU A 204 -17.89 -35.57 -2.21
C LEU A 204 -17.80 -35.16 -3.69
N PRO A 205 -18.90 -35.05 -4.47
CA PRO A 205 -18.81 -34.66 -5.87
C PRO A 205 -18.34 -33.21 -6.08
N ASP A 206 -18.51 -32.32 -5.11
CA ASP A 206 -18.11 -30.90 -5.21
C ASP A 206 -16.63 -30.66 -4.89
N ARG A 207 -15.93 -31.62 -4.28
CA ARG A 207 -14.57 -31.38 -3.76
C ARG A 207 -13.56 -31.08 -4.86
N VAL A 208 -13.67 -31.75 -6.01
CA VAL A 208 -12.71 -31.56 -7.12
C VAL A 208 -12.91 -30.20 -7.77
N SER A 209 -14.16 -29.83 -8.08
CA SER A 209 -14.49 -28.51 -8.64
C SER A 209 -14.10 -27.40 -7.67
N MET A 210 -14.38 -27.55 -6.37
CA MET A 210 -14.00 -26.55 -5.36
C MET A 210 -12.48 -26.34 -5.28
N ASN A 211 -11.68 -27.42 -5.25
CA ASN A 211 -10.21 -27.29 -5.24
C ASN A 211 -9.70 -26.58 -6.51
N LYS A 212 -10.30 -26.87 -7.66
CA LYS A 212 -9.97 -26.18 -8.92
C LYS A 212 -10.34 -24.70 -8.85
N ALA A 213 -11.54 -24.36 -8.37
CA ALA A 213 -11.96 -22.97 -8.20
C ALA A 213 -11.00 -22.20 -7.29
N VAL A 214 -10.60 -22.78 -6.16
CA VAL A 214 -9.64 -22.19 -5.23
C VAL A 214 -8.28 -21.95 -5.92
N ALA A 215 -7.77 -22.93 -6.65
CA ALA A 215 -6.51 -22.79 -7.37
C ALA A 215 -6.59 -21.74 -8.51
N ASP A 216 -7.70 -21.69 -9.23
CA ASP A 216 -7.94 -20.73 -10.31
C ASP A 216 -8.04 -19.30 -9.75
N ASP A 217 -8.73 -19.10 -8.63
CA ASP A 217 -8.85 -17.80 -7.96
C ASP A 217 -7.54 -17.30 -7.38
N ASN A 218 -6.78 -18.19 -6.75
CA ASN A 218 -5.45 -17.86 -6.22
C ASN A 218 -4.47 -17.46 -7.34
N ARG A 219 -4.58 -18.06 -8.53
CA ARG A 219 -3.80 -17.64 -9.69
C ARG A 219 -4.20 -16.24 -10.17
N ASP A 220 -5.49 -15.94 -10.22
CA ASP A 220 -5.99 -14.61 -10.57
C ASP A 220 -5.59 -13.55 -9.53
N ARG A 221 -5.66 -13.84 -8.23
CA ARG A 221 -5.16 -12.95 -7.14
C ARG A 221 -3.70 -12.58 -7.34
N ALA A 222 -2.84 -13.59 -7.54
CA ALA A 222 -1.42 -13.36 -7.79
C ALA A 222 -1.17 -12.57 -9.09
N ALA A 223 -2.01 -12.76 -10.10
CA ALA A 223 -1.95 -11.96 -11.32
C ALA A 223 -2.32 -10.50 -11.05
N VAL A 224 -3.41 -10.22 -10.33
CA VAL A 224 -3.80 -8.84 -9.96
C VAL A 224 -2.66 -8.11 -9.27
N TYR A 225 -2.01 -8.72 -8.28
CA TYR A 225 -0.94 -8.04 -7.53
C TYR A 225 0.24 -7.66 -8.41
N ARG A 226 0.63 -8.54 -9.33
CA ARG A 226 1.67 -8.27 -10.32
C ARG A 226 1.24 -7.20 -11.33
N GLU A 227 0.03 -7.30 -11.88
CA GLU A 227 -0.46 -6.34 -12.87
C GLU A 227 -0.60 -4.94 -12.27
N VAL A 228 -1.04 -4.82 -11.02
CA VAL A 228 -1.05 -3.53 -10.29
C VAL A 228 0.37 -3.01 -10.16
N ALA A 229 1.33 -3.82 -9.73
CA ALA A 229 2.73 -3.41 -9.58
C ALA A 229 3.32 -2.90 -10.92
N VAL A 230 3.11 -3.65 -12.00
CA VAL A 230 3.58 -3.32 -13.35
C VAL A 230 2.88 -2.08 -13.91
N ALA A 231 1.56 -1.95 -13.75
CA ALA A 231 0.80 -0.79 -14.22
C ALA A 231 1.21 0.51 -13.53
N ASN A 232 1.76 0.42 -12.32
CA ASN A 232 2.29 1.56 -11.56
C ASN A 232 3.79 1.81 -11.80
N GLY A 233 4.45 1.04 -12.68
CA GLY A 233 5.88 1.20 -12.95
C GLY A 233 6.79 0.70 -11.83
N HIS A 234 6.24 0.00 -10.83
CA HIS A 234 6.95 -0.49 -9.65
C HIS A 234 6.70 -1.98 -9.42
N PRO A 235 7.29 -2.89 -10.22
CA PRO A 235 7.15 -4.34 -10.03
C PRO A 235 7.55 -4.80 -8.62
N GLU A 236 8.48 -4.09 -7.98
CA GLU A 236 8.95 -4.33 -6.62
C GLU A 236 7.88 -4.08 -5.55
N TRP A 237 6.77 -3.40 -5.89
CA TRP A 237 5.65 -3.19 -4.96
C TRP A 237 4.75 -4.41 -4.81
N GLU A 238 4.88 -5.44 -5.65
CA GLU A 238 3.99 -6.62 -5.62
C GLU A 238 3.83 -7.24 -4.21
N PRO A 239 4.90 -7.47 -3.43
CA PRO A 239 4.75 -8.01 -2.07
C PRO A 239 3.94 -7.07 -1.16
N ARG A 240 4.14 -5.75 -1.28
CA ARG A 240 3.43 -4.76 -0.47
C ARG A 240 1.97 -4.63 -0.88
N ILE A 241 1.69 -4.69 -2.19
CA ILE A 241 0.33 -4.75 -2.74
C ILE A 241 -0.39 -5.98 -2.19
N ARG A 242 0.26 -7.15 -2.26
CA ARG A 242 -0.29 -8.39 -1.69
C ARG A 242 -0.64 -8.23 -0.22
N GLU A 243 0.23 -7.63 0.60
CA GLU A 243 -0.06 -7.40 2.03
C GLU A 243 -1.28 -6.50 2.29
N VAL A 244 -1.51 -5.51 1.41
CA VAL A 244 -2.67 -4.61 1.49
C VAL A 244 -3.94 -5.37 1.14
N PHE A 245 -3.93 -6.08 0.01
CA PHE A 245 -5.06 -6.90 -0.40
C PHE A 245 -5.36 -8.02 0.58
N ALA A 246 -4.35 -8.66 1.17
CA ALA A 246 -4.53 -9.72 2.14
C ALA A 246 -5.35 -9.27 3.36
N LYS A 247 -5.00 -8.10 3.91
CA LYS A 247 -5.78 -7.48 4.99
C LYS A 247 -7.19 -7.18 4.51
N GLN A 248 -7.33 -6.61 3.32
CA GLN A 248 -8.65 -6.25 2.79
C GLN A 248 -9.56 -7.47 2.58
N TRP A 249 -9.05 -8.59 2.05
CA TRP A 249 -9.83 -9.83 1.89
C TRP A 249 -10.34 -10.36 3.22
N ILE A 250 -9.51 -10.31 4.26
CA ILE A 250 -9.88 -10.73 5.62
C ILE A 250 -10.87 -9.74 6.25
N ASP A 251 -10.70 -8.44 6.03
CA ASP A 251 -11.56 -7.40 6.57
C ASP A 251 -12.96 -7.42 5.94
N SER A 252 -13.02 -7.67 4.63
CA SER A 252 -14.26 -7.85 3.87
C SER A 252 -14.91 -9.22 4.06
N ALA A 253 -14.30 -10.14 4.83
CA ALA A 253 -14.93 -11.42 5.12
C ALA A 253 -16.24 -11.22 5.89
N ARG A 254 -17.30 -11.89 5.42
CA ARG A 254 -18.64 -11.75 5.99
C ARG A 254 -18.78 -12.56 7.28
N SER A 255 -19.80 -12.25 8.08
CA SER A 255 -20.14 -13.05 9.27
C SER A 255 -20.30 -14.52 8.91
N GLY A 256 -19.69 -15.38 9.72
CA GLY A 256 -19.65 -16.83 9.50
C GLY A 256 -18.51 -17.32 8.60
N TRP A 257 -17.80 -16.43 7.88
CA TRP A 257 -16.66 -16.83 7.07
C TRP A 257 -15.39 -17.00 7.92
N TRP A 258 -14.54 -17.94 7.50
CA TRP A 258 -13.31 -18.27 8.19
C TRP A 258 -12.11 -17.51 7.62
N TYR A 259 -11.20 -17.10 8.50
CA TYR A 259 -9.95 -16.48 8.14
C TYR A 259 -8.83 -16.85 9.13
N GLN A 260 -7.58 -16.80 8.69
CA GLN A 260 -6.43 -17.08 9.53
C GLN A 260 -5.89 -15.80 10.18
N SER A 261 -5.62 -15.85 11.49
CA SER A 261 -5.04 -14.75 12.26
C SER A 261 -4.10 -15.30 13.32
N GLY A 262 -2.83 -14.91 13.29
CA GLY A 262 -1.81 -15.41 14.23
C GLY A 262 -1.60 -16.93 14.14
N GLY A 263 -1.73 -17.51 12.94
CA GLY A 263 -1.62 -18.95 12.72
C GLY A 263 -2.88 -19.76 13.02
N ALA A 264 -3.84 -19.20 13.77
CA ALA A 264 -5.10 -19.86 14.11
C ALA A 264 -6.23 -19.48 13.15
N TRP A 265 -7.21 -20.37 13.00
CA TRP A 265 -8.46 -20.09 12.31
C TRP A 265 -9.43 -19.35 13.22
N LYS A 266 -10.01 -18.27 12.70
CA LYS A 266 -11.07 -17.48 13.33
C LYS A 266 -12.26 -17.38 12.38
N GLN A 267 -13.43 -17.18 12.96
CA GLN A 267 -14.66 -16.91 12.22
C GLN A 267 -15.04 -15.43 12.42
N LYS A 268 -15.51 -14.78 11.36
CA LYS A 268 -16.02 -13.39 11.41
C LYS A 268 -17.37 -13.30 12.10
#